data_AF-A0AAV7KDG3-F1
#
_entry.id   AF-A0AAV7KDG3-F1
#
_cell.length_a   1.000
_cell.length_b   1.000
_cell.length_c   1.000
_cell.angle_alpha   90.00
_cell.angle_beta   90.00
_cell.angle_gamma   90.00
#
_symmetry.space_group_name_H-M   'P 1'
#
loop_
_entity.id
_entity.type
_entity.pdbx_description
1 polymer ?
#
loop_
_entity_poly.entity_id
_entity_poly.type
_entity_poly.pdbx_seq_one_letter_code
_entity_poly.pdbx_strand_id
1 'polypeptide(L)'
;MGLNDTLRYFLSILLIVLNALGFAVGAVLMSLGAAAFAQYVRTPGLYEVIYGRDIYEVLIFFMASGAALILLSILGILAGVFSLINRLRCLAAALLLLYAAIIFALYTLEVIAVSLDFSQFFAIKDDVNATIEAEFNSLLISDMYLNMSRIEFFFQWQNDNECCGWTDGSAYNTSTMAVRLGDSSWRPMSCCGNLVGNETCSAGHSSYYLVGCDDSFLASYSRYSWTYIGISISAALIEGVVLIISFSLIGLVHCSGPKSEKE
;
A
#
# COMPACT_ATOMS: atom_id res chain seq x y z
N MET A 1 -25.99 -23.88 -30.82
CA MET A 1 -24.68 -23.58 -30.20
C MET A 1 -24.40 -24.70 -29.22
N GLY A 2 -23.24 -25.37 -29.28
CA GLY A 2 -22.93 -26.45 -28.34
C GLY A 2 -22.68 -25.89 -26.93
N LEU A 3 -22.88 -26.70 -25.89
CA LEU A 3 -22.64 -26.31 -24.48
C LEU A 3 -21.25 -25.68 -24.29
N ASN A 4 -20.23 -26.24 -24.95
CA ASN A 4 -18.85 -25.75 -24.90
C ASN A 4 -18.67 -24.37 -25.55
N ASP A 5 -19.44 -24.03 -26.59
CA ASP A 5 -19.37 -22.72 -27.23
C ASP A 5 -20.05 -21.63 -26.37
N THR A 6 -21.16 -21.97 -25.73
CA THR A 6 -21.85 -21.06 -24.79
C THR A 6 -20.98 -20.80 -23.56
N LEU A 7 -20.37 -21.84 -22.99
CA LEU A 7 -19.46 -21.70 -21.86
C LEU A 7 -18.23 -20.87 -22.22
N ARG A 8 -17.59 -21.12 -23.38
CA ARG A 8 -16.45 -20.30 -23.86
C ARG A 8 -16.85 -18.83 -23.96
N TYR A 9 -17.99 -18.54 -24.60
CA TYR A 9 -18.46 -17.17 -24.78
C TYR A 9 -18.66 -16.46 -23.43
N PHE A 10 -19.32 -17.13 -22.48
CA PHE A 10 -19.53 -16.60 -21.14
C PHE A 10 -18.21 -16.32 -20.40
N LEU A 11 -17.29 -17.30 -20.38
CA LEU A 11 -16.00 -17.16 -19.70
C LEU A 11 -15.12 -16.08 -20.33
N SER A 12 -15.14 -15.94 -21.66
CA SER A 12 -14.41 -14.87 -22.36
C SER A 12 -14.95 -13.49 -22.00
N ILE A 13 -16.27 -13.31 -21.94
CA ILE A 13 -16.86 -12.04 -21.50
C ILE A 13 -16.52 -11.74 -20.05
N LEU A 14 -16.61 -12.75 -19.17
CA LEU A 14 -16.27 -12.57 -17.77
C LEU A 14 -14.80 -12.14 -17.60
N LEU A 15 -13.87 -12.77 -18.33
CA LEU A 15 -12.46 -12.38 -18.34
C LEU A 15 -12.27 -10.93 -18.81
N ILE A 16 -12.97 -10.52 -19.87
CA ILE A 16 -12.91 -9.14 -20.39
C ILE A 16 -13.42 -8.14 -19.35
N VAL A 17 -14.55 -8.43 -18.69
CA VAL A 17 -15.13 -7.53 -17.67
C VAL A 17 -14.20 -7.40 -16.47
N LEU A 18 -13.67 -8.50 -15.94
CA LEU A 18 -12.75 -8.47 -14.80
C LEU A 18 -11.47 -7.68 -15.12
N ASN A 19 -10.91 -7.87 -16.33
CA ASN A 19 -9.73 -7.11 -16.74
C ASN A 19 -10.05 -5.65 -17.07
N ALA A 20 -11.25 -5.32 -17.55
CA ALA A 20 -11.66 -3.92 -17.73
C ALA A 20 -11.75 -3.18 -16.39
N LEU A 21 -12.20 -3.86 -15.32
CA LEU A 21 -12.16 -3.31 -13.95
C LEU A 21 -10.70 -3.12 -13.49
N GLY A 22 -9.84 -4.11 -13.70
CA GLY A 22 -8.40 -4.01 -13.41
C GLY A 22 -7.73 -2.84 -14.14
N PHE A 23 -8.10 -2.62 -15.40
CA PHE A 23 -7.60 -1.50 -16.20
C PHE A 23 -8.00 -0.15 -15.58
N ALA A 24 -9.28 -0.01 -15.20
CA ALA A 24 -9.78 1.21 -14.56
C ALA A 24 -9.06 1.49 -13.24
N VAL A 25 -8.87 0.47 -12.40
CA VAL A 25 -8.11 0.58 -11.14
C VAL A 25 -6.66 0.99 -11.42
N GLY A 26 -5.99 0.34 -12.37
CA GLY A 26 -4.62 0.69 -12.76
C GLY A 26 -4.49 2.13 -13.26
N ALA A 27 -5.46 2.62 -14.04
CA ALA A 27 -5.49 4.00 -14.51
C ALA A 27 -5.66 5.02 -13.36
N VAL A 28 -6.52 4.70 -12.39
CA VAL A 28 -6.69 5.54 -11.18
C VAL A 28 -5.40 5.57 -10.37
N LEU A 29 -4.78 4.41 -10.09
CA LEU A 29 -3.53 4.34 -9.33
C LEU A 29 -2.40 5.11 -10.01
N MET A 30 -2.23 4.91 -11.32
CA MET A 30 -1.20 5.60 -12.09
C MET A 30 -1.43 7.11 -12.15
N SER A 31 -2.68 7.56 -12.33
CA SER A 31 -3.01 8.99 -12.39
C SER A 31 -2.86 9.69 -11.03
N LEU A 32 -3.25 9.04 -9.93
CA LEU A 32 -3.02 9.55 -8.57
C LEU A 32 -1.52 9.64 -8.26
N GLY A 33 -0.76 8.58 -8.57
CA GLY A 33 0.70 8.58 -8.39
C GLY A 33 1.38 9.69 -9.20
N ALA A 34 1.00 9.86 -10.48
CA ALA A 34 1.54 10.90 -11.34
C ALA A 34 1.15 12.32 -10.88
N ALA A 35 -0.09 12.51 -10.42
CA ALA A 35 -0.55 13.80 -9.90
C ALA A 35 0.20 14.19 -8.62
N ALA A 36 0.35 13.26 -7.68
CA ALA A 36 1.11 13.48 -6.45
C ALA A 36 2.60 13.71 -6.74
N PHE A 37 3.18 12.94 -7.66
CA PHE A 37 4.57 13.15 -8.11
C PHE A 37 4.77 14.53 -8.75
N ALA A 38 3.83 14.98 -9.59
CA ALA A 38 3.91 16.31 -10.18
C ALA A 38 3.82 17.42 -9.13
N GLN A 39 3.04 17.25 -8.07
CA GLN A 39 2.99 18.19 -6.95
C GLN A 39 4.28 18.18 -6.14
N TYR A 40 4.83 16.99 -5.87
CA TYR A 40 6.14 16.82 -5.21
C TYR A 40 7.24 17.59 -5.95
N VAL A 41 7.36 17.37 -7.27
CA VAL A 41 8.38 18.04 -8.10
C VAL A 41 8.18 19.56 -8.16
N ARG A 42 6.94 20.06 -8.11
CA ARG A 42 6.66 21.51 -8.11
C ARG A 42 6.95 22.19 -6.77
N THR A 43 6.88 21.46 -5.66
CA THR A 43 7.04 22.00 -4.29
C THR A 43 7.99 21.16 -3.43
N PRO A 44 9.25 20.96 -3.87
CA PRO A 44 10.15 19.97 -3.26
C PRO A 44 10.44 20.27 -1.79
N GLY A 45 10.58 21.55 -1.43
CA GLY A 45 10.94 21.96 -0.07
C GLY A 45 9.85 21.73 0.99
N LEU A 46 8.58 21.57 0.61
CA LEU A 46 7.51 21.28 1.58
C LEU A 46 7.38 19.75 1.80
N TYR A 47 7.53 18.97 0.74
CA TYR A 47 7.38 17.51 0.81
C TYR A 47 8.60 16.78 1.38
N GLU A 48 9.83 17.22 1.06
CA GLU A 48 11.03 16.66 1.71
C GLU A 48 11.05 16.93 3.22
N VAL A 49 10.46 18.05 3.64
CA VAL A 49 10.29 18.42 5.05
C VAL A 49 9.23 17.55 5.71
N ILE A 50 8.05 17.39 5.10
CA ILE A 50 6.92 16.69 5.74
C ILE A 50 7.05 15.15 5.65
N TYR A 51 7.62 14.61 4.58
CA TYR A 51 7.52 13.17 4.27
C TYR A 51 8.88 12.48 3.99
N GLY A 52 10.00 13.21 4.03
CA GLY A 52 11.33 12.63 3.86
C GLY A 52 11.61 12.06 2.47
N ARG A 53 12.70 11.28 2.35
CA ARG A 53 13.14 10.64 1.09
C ARG A 53 12.21 9.49 0.65
N ASP A 54 11.48 8.89 1.59
CA ASP A 54 10.74 7.65 1.39
C ASP A 54 9.45 7.85 0.57
N ILE A 55 8.88 9.07 0.57
CA ILE A 55 7.68 9.36 -0.21
C ILE A 55 7.91 9.23 -1.72
N TYR A 56 9.13 9.54 -2.19
CA TYR A 56 9.48 9.40 -3.60
C TYR A 56 9.37 7.94 -4.06
N GLU A 57 9.81 7.00 -3.23
CA GLU A 57 9.75 5.57 -3.50
C GLU A 57 8.30 5.07 -3.53
N VAL A 58 7.49 5.53 -2.57
CA VAL A 58 6.05 5.22 -2.52
C VAL A 58 5.32 5.73 -3.77
N LEU A 59 5.58 6.97 -4.20
CA LEU A 59 4.94 7.56 -5.39
C LEU A 59 5.33 6.82 -6.68
N ILE A 60 6.60 6.45 -6.83
CA ILE A 60 7.05 5.61 -7.94
C ILE A 60 6.37 4.25 -7.91
N PHE A 61 6.25 3.64 -6.73
CA PHE A 61 5.58 2.36 -6.58
C PHE A 61 4.10 2.42 -7.03
N PHE A 62 3.36 3.48 -6.67
CA PHE A 62 1.98 3.68 -7.16
C PHE A 62 1.89 3.80 -8.68
N MET A 63 2.81 4.55 -9.30
CA MET A 63 2.85 4.67 -10.76
C MET A 63 3.20 3.34 -11.44
N ALA A 64 4.22 2.64 -10.94
CA ALA A 64 4.70 1.39 -11.50
C ALA A 64 3.67 0.26 -11.38
N SER A 65 3.04 0.12 -10.21
CA SER A 65 1.96 -0.86 -9.97
C SER A 65 0.73 -0.56 -10.84
N GLY A 66 0.33 0.71 -10.96
CA GLY A 66 -0.76 1.13 -11.85
C GLY A 66 -0.48 0.79 -13.32
N ALA A 67 0.73 1.08 -13.81
CA ALA A 67 1.16 0.75 -15.16
C ALA A 67 1.19 -0.77 -15.40
N ALA A 68 1.70 -1.55 -14.44
CA ALA A 68 1.71 -3.00 -14.51
C ALA A 68 0.29 -3.57 -14.61
N LEU A 69 -0.63 -3.11 -13.75
CA LEU A 69 -2.04 -3.50 -13.79
C LEU A 69 -2.71 -3.18 -15.13
N ILE A 70 -2.42 -2.01 -15.71
CA ILE A 70 -2.92 -1.65 -17.05
C ILE A 70 -2.43 -2.64 -18.10
N LEU A 71 -1.13 -2.95 -18.13
CA LEU A 71 -0.55 -3.86 -19.11
C LEU A 71 -1.12 -5.28 -18.99
N LEU A 72 -1.24 -5.78 -17.76
CA LEU A 72 -1.86 -7.08 -17.48
C LEU A 72 -3.32 -7.11 -17.91
N SER A 73 -4.05 -6.03 -17.63
CA SER A 73 -5.46 -5.91 -18.01
C SER A 73 -5.66 -5.88 -19.52
N ILE A 74 -4.81 -5.16 -20.25
CA ILE A 74 -4.81 -5.17 -21.73
C ILE A 74 -4.56 -6.59 -22.24
N LEU A 75 -3.57 -7.29 -21.68
CA LEU A 75 -3.25 -8.67 -22.08
C LEU A 75 -4.46 -9.60 -21.86
N GLY A 76 -5.11 -9.51 -20.69
CA GLY A 76 -6.30 -10.30 -20.38
C GLY A 76 -7.50 -9.99 -21.27
N ILE A 77 -7.73 -8.70 -21.60
CA ILE A 77 -8.78 -8.28 -22.54
C ILE A 77 -8.49 -8.84 -23.94
N LEU A 78 -7.27 -8.71 -24.45
CA LEU A 78 -6.89 -9.23 -25.77
C LEU A 78 -7.04 -10.76 -25.83
N ALA A 79 -6.62 -11.47 -24.78
CA ALA A 79 -6.78 -12.92 -24.67
C ALA A 79 -8.27 -13.32 -24.69
N GLY A 80 -9.13 -12.59 -23.97
CA GLY A 80 -10.58 -12.79 -23.97
C GLY A 80 -11.21 -12.52 -25.33
N VAL A 81 -10.89 -11.39 -25.98
CA VAL A 81 -11.41 -11.01 -27.29
C VAL A 81 -10.98 -12.00 -28.37
N PHE A 82 -9.71 -12.41 -28.40
CA PHE A 82 -9.24 -13.37 -29.41
C PHE A 82 -9.84 -14.76 -29.21
N SER A 83 -10.21 -15.14 -27.98
CA SER A 83 -10.94 -16.39 -27.70
C SER A 83 -12.36 -16.41 -28.31
N LEU A 84 -12.97 -15.22 -28.49
CA LEU A 84 -14.25 -15.08 -29.19
C LEU A 84 -14.11 -15.21 -30.72
N ILE A 85 -12.92 -15.00 -31.27
CA ILE A 85 -12.67 -15.00 -32.72
C ILE A 85 -12.14 -16.37 -33.16
N ASN A 86 -12.96 -17.15 -33.86
CA ASN A 86 -12.63 -18.52 -34.26
C ASN A 86 -11.30 -18.66 -35.04
N ARG A 87 -10.92 -17.66 -35.85
CA ARG A 87 -9.67 -17.67 -36.62
C ARG A 87 -8.42 -17.45 -35.76
N LEU A 88 -8.56 -16.84 -34.59
CA LEU A 88 -7.44 -16.45 -33.71
C LEU A 88 -7.30 -17.38 -32.49
N ARG A 89 -7.99 -18.52 -32.48
CA ARG A 89 -8.00 -19.46 -31.35
C ARG A 89 -6.61 -19.86 -30.87
N CYS A 90 -5.68 -20.17 -31.77
CA CYS A 90 -4.34 -20.57 -31.34
C CYS A 90 -3.52 -19.42 -30.75
N LEU A 91 -3.69 -18.20 -31.28
CA LEU A 91 -3.11 -17.01 -30.69
C LEU A 91 -3.73 -16.73 -29.31
N ALA A 92 -5.04 -16.91 -29.17
CA ALA A 92 -5.75 -16.76 -27.90
C ALA A 92 -5.25 -17.74 -26.84
N ALA A 93 -5.03 -19.02 -27.20
CA ALA A 93 -4.48 -20.02 -26.27
C ALA A 93 -3.08 -19.64 -25.77
N ALA A 94 -2.20 -19.16 -26.67
CA ALA A 94 -0.87 -18.71 -26.29
C ALA A 94 -0.90 -17.48 -25.36
N LEU A 95 -1.76 -16.50 -25.65
CA LEU A 95 -1.93 -15.31 -24.81
C LEU A 95 -2.55 -15.65 -23.46
N LEU A 96 -3.55 -16.54 -23.41
CA LEU A 96 -4.14 -17.02 -22.16
C LEU A 96 -3.11 -17.74 -21.29
N LEU A 97 -2.22 -18.53 -21.90
CA LEU A 97 -1.16 -19.23 -21.17
C LEU A 97 -0.11 -18.27 -20.63
N LEU A 98 0.32 -17.29 -21.42
CA LEU A 98 1.23 -16.24 -20.96
C LEU A 98 0.61 -15.43 -19.82
N TYR A 99 -0.64 -15.01 -19.99
CA TYR A 99 -1.39 -14.27 -18.98
C TYR A 99 -1.53 -15.08 -17.68
N ALA A 100 -1.95 -16.35 -17.78
CA ALA A 100 -2.07 -17.23 -16.62
C ALA A 100 -0.72 -17.45 -15.92
N ALA A 101 0.38 -17.58 -16.66
CA ALA A 101 1.71 -17.72 -16.07
C ALA A 101 2.12 -16.47 -15.29
N ILE A 102 1.82 -15.27 -15.80
CA ILE A 102 2.13 -14.01 -15.10
C ILE A 102 1.26 -13.86 -13.85
N ILE A 103 -0.06 -14.08 -13.95
CA ILE A 103 -0.95 -14.00 -12.78
C ILE A 103 -0.56 -15.05 -11.73
N PHE A 104 -0.16 -16.25 -12.14
CA PHE A 104 0.30 -17.28 -11.20
C PHE A 104 1.59 -16.87 -10.47
N ALA A 105 2.52 -16.22 -11.18
CA ALA A 105 3.72 -15.68 -10.55
C ALA A 105 3.39 -14.57 -9.54
N LEU A 106 2.48 -13.64 -9.89
CA LEU A 106 2.02 -12.58 -9.00
C LEU A 106 1.31 -13.14 -7.76
N TYR A 107 0.38 -14.06 -7.96
CA TYR A 107 -0.31 -14.78 -6.88
C TYR A 107 0.69 -15.44 -5.91
N THR A 108 1.72 -16.10 -6.45
CA THR A 108 2.75 -16.75 -5.62
C THR A 108 3.58 -15.72 -4.85
N LEU A 109 3.98 -14.63 -5.51
CA LEU A 109 4.72 -13.54 -4.85
C LEU A 109 3.89 -12.86 -3.76
N GLU A 110 2.58 -12.67 -3.99
CA GLU A 110 1.66 -12.11 -3.00
C GLU A 110 1.55 -13.03 -1.78
N VAL A 111 1.33 -14.33 -1.98
CA VAL A 111 1.27 -15.31 -0.87
C VAL A 111 2.57 -15.32 -0.07
N ILE A 112 3.73 -15.23 -0.74
CA ILE A 112 5.04 -15.13 -0.06
C ILE A 112 5.12 -13.82 0.73
N ALA A 113 4.75 -12.69 0.13
CA ALA A 113 4.81 -11.38 0.78
C ALA A 113 3.93 -11.32 2.02
N VAL A 114 2.68 -11.78 1.95
CA VAL A 114 1.76 -11.86 3.10
C VAL A 114 2.30 -12.80 4.18
N SER A 115 2.87 -13.93 3.79
CA SER A 115 3.45 -14.89 4.75
C SER A 115 4.66 -14.30 5.48
N LEU A 116 5.51 -13.56 4.76
CA LEU A 116 6.65 -12.85 5.33
C LEU A 116 6.17 -11.75 6.27
N ASP A 117 5.23 -10.91 5.84
CA ASP A 117 4.65 -9.83 6.67
C ASP A 117 4.04 -10.39 7.95
N PHE A 118 3.26 -11.46 7.86
CA PHE A 118 2.68 -12.14 9.03
C PHE A 118 3.75 -12.71 9.97
N SER A 119 4.79 -13.36 9.43
CA SER A 119 5.87 -13.91 10.26
C SER A 119 6.72 -12.83 10.92
N GLN A 120 6.91 -11.70 10.23
CA GLN A 120 7.71 -10.59 10.69
C GLN A 120 6.93 -9.62 11.58
N PHE A 121 5.60 -9.61 11.56
CA PHE A 121 4.76 -8.80 12.43
C PHE A 121 5.19 -8.86 13.90
N PHE A 122 5.57 -10.05 14.39
CA PHE A 122 6.04 -10.24 15.76
C PHE A 122 7.51 -9.80 15.98
N ALA A 123 8.36 -9.86 14.96
CA ALA A 123 9.77 -9.47 15.06
C ALA A 123 9.99 -7.97 14.82
N ILE A 124 9.26 -7.39 13.86
CA ILE A 124 9.26 -5.97 13.50
C ILE A 124 8.77 -5.13 14.66
N LYS A 125 7.83 -5.62 15.47
CA LYS A 125 7.33 -4.91 16.64
C LYS A 125 8.46 -4.42 17.53
N ASP A 126 9.41 -5.28 17.89
CA ASP A 126 10.47 -4.93 18.84
C ASP A 126 11.58 -4.10 18.16
N ASP A 127 11.97 -4.45 16.93
CA ASP A 127 13.02 -3.74 16.19
C ASP A 127 12.57 -2.34 15.74
N VAL A 128 11.32 -2.18 15.26
CA VAL A 128 10.77 -0.88 14.88
C VAL A 128 10.55 -0.03 16.11
N ASN A 129 10.09 -0.60 17.22
CA ASN A 129 9.92 0.12 18.47
C ASN A 129 11.26 0.69 18.96
N ALA A 130 12.31 -0.14 19.00
CA ALA A 130 13.66 0.30 19.38
C ALA A 130 14.23 1.36 18.41
N THR A 131 14.01 1.20 17.11
CA THR A 131 14.52 2.14 16.10
C THR A 131 13.82 3.49 16.20
N ILE A 132 12.49 3.51 16.35
CA ILE A 132 11.74 4.76 16.47
C ILE A 132 12.04 5.43 17.81
N GLU A 133 12.17 4.68 18.91
CA GLU A 133 12.58 5.21 20.20
C GLU A 133 13.95 5.91 20.11
N ALA A 134 14.91 5.26 19.47
CA ALA A 134 16.26 5.81 19.28
C ALA A 134 16.23 7.10 18.44
N GLU A 135 15.45 7.13 17.35
CA GLU A 135 15.31 8.32 16.51
C GLU A 135 14.56 9.45 17.23
N PHE A 136 13.49 9.13 17.97
CA PHE A 136 12.77 10.12 18.77
C PHE A 136 13.66 10.76 19.83
N ASN A 137 14.41 9.94 20.57
CA ASN A 137 15.36 10.44 21.56
C ASN A 137 16.48 11.26 20.92
N SER A 138 16.96 10.88 19.73
CA SER A 138 17.96 11.64 18.99
C SER A 138 17.42 13.02 18.60
N LEU A 139 16.16 13.11 18.15
CA LEU A 139 15.49 14.36 17.80
C LEU A 139 15.34 15.30 19.00
N LEU A 140 14.99 14.77 20.18
CA LEU A 140 14.82 15.56 21.41
C LEU A 140 16.13 16.15 21.97
N ILE A 141 17.25 15.45 21.75
CA ILE A 141 18.59 15.85 22.22
C ILE A 141 19.28 16.76 21.17
N SER A 142 18.98 16.58 19.88
CA SER A 142 19.48 17.43 18.81
C SER A 142 18.93 18.87 18.89
N ASP A 143 19.62 19.83 18.28
CA ASP A 143 19.10 21.20 18.19
C ASP A 143 17.84 21.20 17.32
N MET A 144 16.66 21.38 17.95
CA MET A 144 15.36 21.28 17.28
C MET A 144 15.24 22.19 16.04
N TYR A 145 16.02 23.28 15.99
CA TYR A 145 16.07 24.19 14.85
C TYR A 145 16.70 23.59 13.58
N LEU A 146 17.60 22.61 13.72
CA LEU A 146 18.23 21.93 12.58
C LEU A 146 17.37 20.79 12.03
N ASN A 147 16.42 20.29 12.82
CA ASN A 147 15.56 19.13 12.50
C ASN A 147 14.06 19.47 12.54
N MET A 148 13.70 20.74 12.33
CA MET A 148 12.34 21.25 12.52
C MET A 148 11.29 20.45 11.74
N SER A 149 11.63 20.02 10.53
CA SER A 149 10.79 19.20 9.66
C SER A 149 10.39 17.85 10.26
N ARG A 150 11.38 17.12 10.81
CA ARG A 150 11.18 15.80 11.45
C ARG A 150 10.40 15.92 12.75
N ILE A 151 10.66 16.98 13.50
CA ILE A 151 9.94 17.29 14.74
C ILE A 151 8.50 17.69 14.48
N GLU A 152 8.23 18.48 13.45
CA GLU A 152 6.87 18.84 13.03
C GLU A 152 6.07 17.59 12.62
N PHE A 153 6.67 16.69 11.84
CA PHE A 153 6.05 15.40 11.53
C PHE A 153 5.72 14.61 12.80
N PHE A 154 6.66 14.48 13.74
CA PHE A 154 6.42 13.76 14.98
C PHE A 154 5.32 14.42 15.83
N PHE A 155 5.28 15.75 15.88
CA PHE A 155 4.24 16.49 16.58
C PHE A 155 2.87 16.32 15.93
N GLN A 156 2.80 16.34 14.61
CA GLN A 156 1.56 16.06 13.90
C GLN A 156 1.11 14.63 14.16
N TRP A 157 2.03 13.67 14.09
CA TRP A 157 1.74 12.26 14.33
C TRP A 157 1.26 11.99 15.77
N GLN A 158 1.84 12.64 16.78
CA GLN A 158 1.36 12.60 18.17
C GLN A 158 -0.08 13.08 18.28
N ASN A 159 -0.40 14.19 17.62
CA ASN A 159 -1.74 14.77 17.67
C ASN A 159 -2.76 13.90 16.93
N ASP A 160 -2.40 13.37 15.76
CA ASP A 160 -3.26 12.50 14.94
C ASP A 160 -3.54 11.15 15.61
N ASN A 161 -2.64 10.69 16.48
CA ASN A 161 -2.74 9.41 17.19
C ASN A 161 -3.03 9.57 18.69
N GLU A 162 -3.38 10.78 19.14
CA GLU A 162 -3.75 11.11 20.52
C GLU A 162 -2.77 10.53 21.57
N CYS A 163 -1.46 10.71 21.33
CA CYS A 163 -0.39 10.17 22.16
C CYS A 163 0.67 11.23 22.51
N CYS A 164 1.49 10.96 23.54
CA CYS A 164 2.56 11.88 23.96
C CYS A 164 3.85 11.15 24.30
N GLY A 165 4.93 11.60 23.66
CA GLY A 165 6.25 10.96 23.69
C GLY A 165 6.23 9.54 23.14
N TRP A 166 7.39 8.90 23.05
CA TRP A 166 7.43 7.54 22.51
C TRP A 166 6.78 6.53 23.46
N THR A 167 7.32 6.32 24.66
CA THR A 167 6.72 5.45 25.69
C THR A 167 5.75 6.20 26.60
N ASP A 168 6.09 7.45 26.90
CA ASP A 168 5.25 8.40 27.63
C ASP A 168 5.79 9.82 27.41
N GLY A 169 5.11 10.83 27.95
CA GLY A 169 5.59 12.19 27.84
C GLY A 169 6.81 12.51 28.71
N SER A 170 7.30 11.60 29.54
CA SER A 170 8.44 11.87 30.42
C SER A 170 9.74 12.08 29.64
N ALA A 171 9.84 11.55 28.42
CA ALA A 171 10.97 11.79 27.51
C ALA A 171 11.24 13.29 27.26
N TYR A 172 10.21 14.14 27.33
CA TYR A 172 10.36 15.59 27.20
C TYR A 172 11.05 16.25 28.41
N ASN A 173 11.07 15.61 29.58
CA ASN A 173 11.72 16.15 30.80
C ASN A 173 13.20 16.45 30.59
N THR A 174 13.86 15.66 29.74
CA THR A 174 15.29 15.74 29.46
C THR A 174 15.58 16.34 28.07
N SER A 175 14.56 16.86 27.39
CA SER A 175 14.72 17.47 26.06
C SER A 175 15.51 18.77 26.12
N THR A 176 16.17 19.13 25.01
CA THR A 176 16.90 20.40 24.89
C THR A 176 16.01 21.62 25.20
N MET A 177 14.71 21.56 24.89
CA MET A 177 13.76 22.63 25.20
C MET A 177 13.40 22.72 26.68
N ALA A 178 13.19 21.60 27.36
CA ALA A 178 12.98 21.60 28.82
C ALA A 178 14.19 22.22 29.55
N VAL A 179 15.41 21.90 29.12
CA VAL A 179 16.65 22.49 29.65
C VAL A 179 16.73 23.99 29.36
N ARG A 180 16.42 24.42 28.13
CA ARG A 180 16.46 25.85 27.74
C ARG A 180 15.41 26.68 28.48
N LEU A 181 14.22 26.13 28.72
CA LEU A 181 13.14 26.79 29.44
C LEU A 181 13.32 26.72 30.97
N GLY A 182 14.21 25.86 31.47
CA GLY A 182 14.37 25.61 32.90
C GLY A 182 13.14 24.95 33.53
N ASP A 183 12.33 24.26 32.72
CA ASP A 183 11.06 23.67 33.11
C ASP A 183 10.98 22.22 32.62
N SER A 184 11.19 21.27 33.53
CA SER A 184 11.07 19.84 33.24
C SER A 184 9.62 19.39 33.02
N SER A 185 8.64 20.20 33.39
CA SER A 185 7.21 19.91 33.14
C SER A 185 6.75 20.33 31.75
N TRP A 186 7.60 21.02 30.98
CA TRP A 186 7.30 21.45 29.62
C TRP A 186 6.95 20.27 28.71
N ARG A 187 5.89 20.44 27.91
CA ARG A 187 5.46 19.51 26.85
C ARG A 187 5.09 20.30 25.59
N PRO A 188 5.27 19.72 24.39
CA PRO A 188 4.77 20.34 23.18
C PRO A 188 3.24 20.31 23.15
N MET A 189 2.61 21.28 22.48
CA MET A 189 1.14 21.33 22.33
C MET A 189 0.57 20.10 21.60
N SER A 190 1.39 19.36 20.85
CA SER A 190 1.00 18.10 20.21
C SER A 190 0.70 16.96 21.18
N CYS A 191 1.15 17.05 22.43
CA CYS A 191 0.81 16.11 23.51
C CYS A 191 -0.58 16.34 24.12
N CYS A 192 -1.34 17.25 23.52
CA CYS A 192 -2.52 17.85 24.12
C CYS A 192 -3.61 17.84 23.06
N GLY A 193 -4.79 17.35 23.42
CA GLY A 193 -5.99 17.52 22.61
C GLY A 193 -6.28 18.98 22.32
N ASN A 194 -7.29 19.25 21.48
CA ASN A 194 -7.69 20.59 21.05
C ASN A 194 -7.93 21.55 22.24
N LEU A 195 -6.86 22.17 22.74
CA LEU A 195 -6.89 23.23 23.73
C LEU A 195 -7.21 24.52 22.98
N VAL A 196 -8.41 25.06 23.24
CA VAL A 196 -8.82 26.37 22.74
C VAL A 196 -8.20 27.44 23.65
N GLY A 197 -6.98 27.89 23.37
CA GLY A 197 -6.34 29.03 24.06
C GLY A 197 -4.89 28.83 24.51
N ASN A 198 -4.35 29.82 25.23
CA ASN A 198 -2.97 29.90 25.75
C ASN A 198 -2.71 29.01 27.00
N GLU A 199 -3.47 27.95 27.21
CA GLU A 199 -3.29 27.09 28.39
C GLU A 199 -2.07 26.19 28.22
N THR A 200 -1.16 26.25 29.20
CA THR A 200 0.02 25.39 29.26
C THR A 200 -0.42 23.96 29.51
N CYS A 201 -0.13 23.08 28.56
CA CYS A 201 -0.38 21.66 28.70
C CYS A 201 0.65 21.02 29.63
N SER A 202 0.18 20.53 30.77
CA SER A 202 0.99 19.83 31.77
C SER A 202 0.34 18.50 32.12
N ALA A 203 1.15 17.53 32.57
CA ALA A 203 0.68 16.23 33.02
C ALA A 203 -0.31 16.42 34.19
N GLY A 204 -1.60 16.13 33.95
CA GLY A 204 -2.69 16.36 34.92
C GLY A 204 -3.87 17.18 34.38
N HIS A 205 -3.73 17.82 33.21
CA HIS A 205 -4.87 18.40 32.50
C HIS A 205 -5.69 17.32 31.79
N SER A 206 -7.02 17.49 31.72
CA SER A 206 -7.95 16.56 31.06
C SER A 206 -7.73 16.41 29.55
N SER A 207 -7.00 17.34 28.93
CA SER A 207 -6.64 17.34 27.52
C SER A 207 -5.28 16.68 27.24
N TYR A 208 -4.55 16.24 28.27
CA TYR A 208 -3.24 15.62 28.09
C TYR A 208 -3.36 14.16 27.64
N TYR A 209 -2.66 13.79 26.58
CA TYR A 209 -2.61 12.40 26.12
C TYR A 209 -1.76 11.56 27.08
N LEU A 210 -2.41 10.61 27.76
CA LEU A 210 -1.79 9.74 28.77
C LEU A 210 -1.06 8.52 28.18
N VAL A 211 -1.29 8.23 26.90
CA VAL A 211 -0.80 7.03 26.23
C VAL A 211 0.49 7.36 25.48
N GLY A 212 1.48 6.47 25.60
CA GLY A 212 2.69 6.50 24.79
C GLY A 212 2.37 6.31 23.31
N CYS A 213 3.16 6.93 22.46
CA CYS A 213 2.98 6.74 21.04
C CYS A 213 3.39 5.36 20.53
N ASP A 214 4.19 4.59 21.26
CA ASP A 214 4.45 3.19 20.98
C ASP A 214 3.16 2.35 21.09
N ASP A 215 2.39 2.53 22.16
CA ASP A 215 1.11 1.86 22.36
C ASP A 215 0.09 2.28 21.29
N SER A 216 0.01 3.58 20.97
CA SER A 216 -0.88 4.08 19.92
C SER A 216 -0.44 3.60 18.53
N PHE A 217 0.87 3.58 18.25
CA PHE A 217 1.44 3.01 17.03
C PHE A 217 1.08 1.54 16.89
N LEU A 218 1.23 0.73 17.95
CA LEU A 218 0.91 -0.69 17.91
C LEU A 218 -0.58 -0.95 17.71
N ALA A 219 -1.44 -0.14 18.33
CA ALA A 219 -2.88 -0.21 18.14
C ALA A 219 -3.27 0.16 16.69
N SER A 220 -2.71 1.24 16.16
CA SER A 220 -2.90 1.69 14.77
C SER A 220 -2.34 0.67 13.79
N TYR A 221 -1.11 0.22 13.97
CA TYR A 221 -0.44 -0.78 13.14
C TYR A 221 -1.25 -2.07 13.13
N SER A 222 -1.68 -2.61 14.27
CA SER A 222 -2.53 -3.79 14.31
C SER A 222 -3.83 -3.59 13.52
N ARG A 223 -4.53 -2.46 13.71
CA ARG A 223 -5.78 -2.14 12.99
C ARG A 223 -5.58 -2.05 11.47
N TYR A 224 -4.53 -1.38 11.03
CA TYR A 224 -4.23 -1.23 9.60
C TYR A 224 -3.67 -2.51 8.99
N SER A 225 -2.81 -3.27 9.68
CA SER A 225 -2.30 -4.57 9.24
C SER A 225 -3.44 -5.54 8.93
N TRP A 226 -4.47 -5.64 9.78
CA TRP A 226 -5.64 -6.46 9.47
C TRP A 226 -6.38 -6.02 8.21
N THR A 227 -6.45 -4.71 7.97
CA THR A 227 -7.06 -4.15 6.75
C THR A 227 -6.22 -4.50 5.52
N TYR A 228 -4.88 -4.37 5.59
CA TYR A 228 -3.96 -4.73 4.50
C TYR A 228 -4.02 -6.22 4.18
N ILE A 229 -3.99 -7.08 5.20
CA ILE A 229 -4.16 -8.53 5.03
C ILE A 229 -5.50 -8.84 4.35
N GLY A 230 -6.59 -8.20 4.78
CA GLY A 230 -7.92 -8.38 4.17
C GLY A 230 -7.99 -7.98 2.70
N ILE A 231 -7.37 -6.85 2.34
CA ILE A 231 -7.27 -6.39 0.94
C ILE A 231 -6.46 -7.39 0.10
N SER A 232 -5.32 -7.86 0.62
CA SER A 232 -4.46 -8.82 -0.09
C SER A 232 -5.15 -10.17 -0.29
N ILE A 233 -5.81 -10.72 0.72
CA ILE A 233 -6.61 -11.96 0.55
C ILE A 233 -7.69 -11.77 -0.54
N SER A 234 -8.33 -10.61 -0.56
CA SER A 234 -9.36 -10.30 -1.57
C SER A 234 -8.76 -10.23 -2.98
N ALA A 235 -7.57 -9.64 -3.14
CA ALA A 235 -6.85 -9.62 -4.40
C ALA A 235 -6.47 -11.03 -4.85
N ALA A 236 -5.87 -11.83 -3.97
CA ALA A 236 -5.49 -13.21 -4.23
C ALA A 236 -6.70 -14.08 -4.67
N LEU A 237 -7.88 -13.88 -4.08
CA LEU A 237 -9.10 -14.57 -4.49
C LEU A 237 -9.54 -14.17 -5.91
N ILE A 238 -9.46 -12.89 -6.26
CA ILE A 238 -9.78 -12.40 -7.60
C ILE A 238 -8.80 -13.00 -8.62
N GLU A 239 -7.50 -12.98 -8.32
CA GLU A 239 -6.47 -13.61 -9.14
C GLU A 239 -6.71 -15.11 -9.32
N GLY A 240 -7.09 -15.83 -8.25
CA GLY A 240 -7.46 -17.23 -8.30
C GLY A 240 -8.65 -17.52 -9.23
N VAL A 241 -9.70 -16.69 -9.17
CA VAL A 241 -10.85 -16.78 -10.09
C VAL A 241 -10.41 -16.55 -11.54
N VAL A 242 -9.58 -15.53 -11.77
CA VAL A 242 -9.04 -15.22 -13.09
C VAL A 242 -8.22 -16.39 -13.65
N LEU A 243 -7.37 -17.02 -12.84
CA LEU A 243 -6.60 -18.21 -13.21
C LEU A 243 -7.51 -19.38 -13.61
N ILE A 244 -8.54 -19.67 -12.81
CA ILE A 244 -9.51 -20.73 -13.11
C ILE A 244 -10.20 -20.46 -14.45
N ILE A 245 -10.60 -19.21 -14.71
CA ILE A 245 -11.20 -18.81 -15.99
C ILE A 245 -10.21 -19.01 -17.13
N SER A 246 -8.96 -18.56 -16.98
CA SER A 246 -7.92 -18.68 -18.01
C SER A 246 -7.64 -20.15 -18.36
N PHE A 247 -7.44 -21.02 -17.37
CA PHE A 247 -7.22 -22.45 -17.61
C PHE A 247 -8.44 -23.14 -18.25
N SER A 248 -9.65 -22.79 -17.81
CA SER A 248 -10.89 -23.29 -18.40
C SER A 248 -11.01 -22.89 -19.87
N LEU A 249 -10.69 -21.63 -20.20
CA LEU A 249 -10.67 -21.15 -21.59
C LEU A 249 -9.61 -21.85 -22.43
N ILE A 250 -8.40 -22.09 -21.90
CA ILE A 250 -7.35 -22.85 -22.60
C ILE A 250 -7.86 -24.25 -22.98
N GLY A 251 -8.51 -24.95 -22.06
CA GLY A 251 -9.09 -26.27 -22.35
C GLY A 251 -10.21 -26.25 -23.41
N LEU A 252 -10.95 -25.16 -23.52
CA LEU A 252 -12.02 -24.98 -24.51
C LEU A 252 -11.50 -24.53 -25.89
N VAL A 253 -10.31 -23.94 -25.95
CA VAL A 253 -9.69 -23.44 -27.19
C VAL A 253 -8.84 -24.55 -27.82
N HIS A 254 -9.49 -25.44 -28.56
CA HIS A 254 -8.78 -26.48 -29.30
C HIS A 254 -8.10 -25.92 -30.55
N CYS A 255 -6.78 -25.98 -30.60
CA CYS A 255 -6.00 -25.81 -31.82
C CYS A 255 -6.09 -27.09 -32.66
N SER A 256 -7.05 -27.14 -33.57
CA SER A 256 -6.96 -28.09 -34.66
C SER A 256 -5.82 -27.62 -35.56
N GLY A 257 -4.73 -28.39 -35.63
CA GLY A 257 -3.66 -28.14 -36.60
C GLY A 257 -4.25 -28.05 -38.01
N PRO A 258 -3.58 -27.35 -38.95
CA PRO A 258 -4.04 -27.31 -40.33
C PRO A 258 -4.19 -28.76 -40.80
N LYS A 259 -5.43 -29.17 -41.08
CA LYS A 259 -5.66 -30.40 -41.84
C LYS A 259 -4.88 -30.18 -43.12
N SER A 260 -3.86 -31.01 -43.38
CA SER A 260 -3.15 -30.93 -44.64
C SER A 260 -4.20 -31.14 -45.73
N GLU A 261 -4.57 -30.08 -46.44
CA GLU A 261 -5.21 -30.16 -47.75
C GLU A 261 -4.19 -30.86 -48.64
N LYS A 262 -4.24 -32.20 -48.62
CA LYS A 262 -3.78 -33.02 -49.71
C LYS A 262 -5.01 -33.25 -50.57
N GLU A 263 -5.20 -32.39 -51.56
CA GLU A 263 -5.83 -32.71 -52.84
C GLU A 263 -5.30 -31.74 -53.90
#